data_AF-A0A359DGX6-F1
#
_entry.id   AF-A0A359DGX6-F1
#
_cell.length_a   1.000
_cell.length_b   1.000
_cell.length_c   1.000
_cell.angle_alpha   90.00
_cell.angle_beta   90.00
_cell.angle_gamma   90.00
#
_symmetry.space_group_name_H-M   'P 1'
#
loop_
_entity.id
_entity.type
_entity.pdbx_description
1 polymer ?
#
loop_
_entity_poly.entity_id
_entity_poly.type
_entity_poly.pdbx_seq_one_letter_code
_entity_poly.pdbx_strand_id
1 'polypeptide(L)'
;LITGHGDISMAVNAMRDGAYDFMEKPFSPERLVDVTRRALEQRSLAREVSALRRQLAGRQALEQRIIGRSPAMQRLRELMENVGDTAANVLIEGETGTGK
;
A
#
# COMPACT_ATOMS: atom_id res chain seq x y z
N LEU A 1 20.86 1.72 -7.17
CA LEU A 1 21.71 2.71 -7.88
C LEU A 1 23.05 2.03 -8.16
N ILE A 2 23.54 2.01 -9.40
CA ILE A 2 24.81 1.35 -9.76
C ILE A 2 25.80 2.47 -10.12
N THR A 3 26.87 2.63 -9.35
CA THR A 3 27.82 3.75 -9.51
C THR A 3 29.24 3.26 -9.83
N GLY A 4 30.02 4.12 -10.50
CA GLY A 4 31.30 3.76 -11.14
C GLY A 4 32.57 4.23 -10.43
N HIS A 5 32.49 4.83 -9.25
CA HIS A 5 33.69 5.20 -8.48
C HIS A 5 33.34 5.25 -6.99
N GLY A 6 34.15 4.57 -6.17
CA GLY A 6 33.90 4.33 -4.75
C GLY A 6 33.99 5.60 -3.90
N ASP A 7 32.89 6.35 -3.86
CA ASP A 7 32.67 7.40 -2.87
C ASP A 7 31.69 6.88 -1.82
N ILE A 8 32.24 6.46 -0.67
CA ILE A 8 31.50 5.94 0.49
C ILE A 8 30.39 6.93 0.92
N SER A 9 30.63 8.23 0.76
CA SER A 9 29.66 9.27 1.09
C SER A 9 28.40 9.16 0.22
N MET A 10 28.56 8.84 -1.06
CA MET A 10 27.45 8.63 -2.00
C MET A 10 26.67 7.36 -1.68
N ALA A 11 27.36 6.29 -1.27
CA ALA A 11 26.74 5.04 -0.84
C ALA A 11 25.82 5.24 0.37
N VAL A 12 26.32 5.95 1.38
CA VAL A 12 25.57 6.24 2.61
C VAL A 12 24.34 7.10 2.33
N ASN A 13 24.47 8.12 1.49
CA ASN A 13 23.33 8.96 1.11
C ASN A 13 22.29 8.17 0.32
N ALA A 14 22.69 7.32 -0.63
CA ALA A 14 21.76 6.50 -1.38
C ALA A 14 20.94 5.56 -0.48
N MET A 15 21.57 4.94 0.53
CA MET A 15 20.87 4.09 1.49
C MET A 15 19.88 4.90 2.35
N ARG A 16 20.24 6.12 2.76
CA ARG A 16 19.34 7.03 3.48
C ARG A 16 18.14 7.46 2.65
N ASP A 17 18.34 7.67 1.35
CA ASP A 17 17.29 8.05 0.40
C ASP A 17 16.40 6.87 -0.03
N GLY A 18 16.58 5.69 0.58
CA GLY A 18 15.74 4.52 0.35
C GLY A 18 16.23 3.58 -0.75
N ALA A 19 17.50 3.68 -1.16
CA ALA A 19 18.10 2.63 -1.98
C ALA A 19 18.08 1.30 -1.21
N TYR A 20 17.70 0.25 -1.93
CA TYR A 20 17.64 -1.10 -1.36
C TYR A 20 19.04 -1.66 -1.06
N ASP A 21 19.97 -1.44 -1.99
CA ASP A 21 21.35 -1.90 -1.87
C ASP A 21 22.27 -1.04 -2.75
N PHE A 22 23.55 -1.04 -2.39
CA PHE A 22 24.62 -0.31 -3.07
C PHE A 22 25.70 -1.27 -3.57
N MET A 23 26.13 -1.10 -4.83
CA MET A 23 27.20 -1.88 -5.42
C MET A 23 28.22 -0.99 -6.12
N GLU A 24 29.49 -1.16 -5.75
CA GLU A 24 30.62 -0.54 -6.42
C GLU A 24 31.12 -1.41 -7.56
N LYS A 25 31.55 -0.77 -8.65
CA LYS A 25 32.26 -1.47 -9.72
C LYS A 25 33.73 -1.75 -9.31
N PRO A 26 34.29 -2.89 -9.72
CA PRO A 26 33.63 -3.98 -10.45
C PRO A 26 32.80 -4.86 -9.50
N PHE A 27 31.54 -5.16 -9.87
CA PHE A 27 30.67 -6.08 -9.13
C PHE A 27 30.46 -7.36 -9.95
N SER A 28 30.25 -8.50 -9.27
CA SER A 28 29.97 -9.75 -9.98
C SER A 28 28.53 -9.76 -10.51
N PRO A 29 28.30 -10.32 -11.72
CA PRO A 29 26.95 -10.51 -12.24
C PRO A 29 26.06 -11.34 -11.31
N GLU A 30 26.62 -12.34 -10.60
CA GLU A 30 25.82 -13.13 -9.65
C GLU A 30 25.30 -12.28 -8.49
N ARG A 31 26.10 -11.36 -7.96
CA ARG A 31 25.68 -10.46 -6.89
C ARG A 31 24.54 -9.56 -7.33
N LEU A 32 24.57 -9.03 -8.55
CA LEU A 32 23.48 -8.22 -9.10
C LEU A 32 22.18 -9.02 -9.19
N VAL A 33 22.26 -10.26 -9.69
CA VAL A 33 21.09 -11.14 -9.83
C VAL A 33 20.50 -11.48 -8.47
N ASP A 34 21.33 -11.79 -7.48
CA ASP A 34 20.88 -12.12 -6.12
C ASP A 34 20.20 -10.94 -5.42
N VAL A 35 20.79 -9.75 -5.49
CA VAL A 35 20.21 -8.53 -4.92
C VAL A 35 18.88 -8.20 -5.59
N THR A 36 18.81 -8.30 -6.93
CA THR A 36 17.58 -8.05 -7.68
C THR A 36 16.50 -9.06 -7.31
N ARG A 37 16.84 -10.35 -7.17
CA ARG A 37 15.89 -11.40 -6.77
C ARG A 37 15.29 -11.12 -5.40
N ARG A 38 16.14 -10.81 -4.41
CA ARG A 38 15.70 -10.48 -3.03
C ARG A 38 14.82 -9.24 -3.00
N ALA A 39 15.18 -8.20 -3.75
CA ALA A 39 14.39 -6.98 -3.84
C ALA A 39 12.98 -7.23 -4.42
N LEU A 40 12.89 -8.06 -5.46
CA LEU A 40 11.62 -8.44 -6.08
C LEU A 40 10.74 -9.26 -5.13
N GLU A 41 11.33 -10.23 -4.44
CA GLU A 41 10.63 -11.08 -3.46
C GLU A 41 10.06 -10.25 -2.31
N GLN A 42 10.88 -9.39 -1.71
CA GLN A 42 10.44 -8.50 -0.63
C GLN A 42 9.33 -7.56 -1.08
N ARG A 43 9.40 -7.03 -2.30
CA ARG A 43 8.34 -6.19 -2.87
C ARG A 43 7.05 -6.97 -3.14
N SER A 44 7.15 -8.23 -3.56
CA SER A 44 6.00 -9.11 -3.76
C SER A 44 5.27 -9.35 -2.44
N LEU A 45 6.00 -9.77 -1.40
CA LEU A 45 5.46 -10.03 -0.07
C LEU A 45 4.80 -8.78 0.54
N ALA A 46 5.46 -7.62 0.43
CA ALA A 46 4.90 -6.37 0.95
C ALA A 46 3.56 -6.00 0.27
N ARG A 47 3.44 -6.25 -1.04
CA ARG A 47 2.20 -6.04 -1.80
C ARG A 47 1.10 -7.00 -1.37
N GLU A 48 1.44 -8.28 -1.18
CA GLU A 48 0.50 -9.30 -0.76
C GLU A 48 -0.07 -9.01 0.64
N VAL A 49 0.80 -8.67 1.59
CA VAL A 49 0.38 -8.26 2.95
C VAL A 49 -0.53 -7.03 2.90
N SER A 50 -0.21 -6.03 2.07
CA SER A 50 -1.06 -4.85 1.88
C SER A 50 -2.42 -5.19 1.28
N ALA A 51 -2.47 -6.10 0.31
CA ALA A 51 -3.70 -6.53 -0.33
C ALA A 51 -4.60 -7.33 0.64
N LEU A 52 -4.01 -8.28 1.36
CA LEU A 52 -4.72 -9.08 2.38
C LEU A 52 -5.28 -8.20 3.50
N ARG A 53 -4.49 -7.24 4.00
CA ARG A 53 -4.96 -6.27 5.00
C ARG A 53 -6.14 -5.44 4.50
N ARG A 54 -6.11 -4.99 3.24
CA ARG A 54 -7.24 -4.27 2.63
C ARG A 54 -8.48 -5.13 2.47
N GLN A 55 -8.32 -6.40 2.08
CA GLN A 55 -9.44 -7.34 2.00
C GLN A 55 -10.12 -7.57 3.36
N LEU A 56 -9.33 -7.64 4.44
CA LEU A 56 -9.86 -7.77 5.79
C LEU A 56 -10.51 -6.46 6.30
N ALA A 57 -9.92 -5.31 5.98
CA ALA A 57 -10.38 -4.02 6.50
C ALA A 57 -11.67 -3.51 5.83
N GLY A 58 -11.80 -3.59 4.50
CA GLY A 58 -12.90 -2.93 3.77
C GLY A 58 -14.26 -3.61 3.96
N ARG A 59 -14.31 -4.93 3.78
CA ARG A 59 -15.60 -5.65 3.76
C ARG A 59 -16.16 -5.92 5.16
N GLN A 60 -15.34 -6.35 6.11
CA GLN A 60 -15.87 -6.78 7.42
C GLN A 60 -16.24 -5.61 8.32
N ALA A 61 -15.52 -4.49 8.28
CA ALA A 61 -15.78 -3.38 9.20
C ALA A 61 -17.09 -2.63 8.90
N LEU A 62 -17.40 -2.40 7.63
CA LEU A 62 -18.64 -1.73 7.22
C LEU A 62 -19.85 -2.67 7.27
N GLU A 63 -19.70 -3.95 6.91
CA GLU A 63 -20.80 -4.93 7.01
C GLU A 63 -21.22 -5.23 8.46
N GLN A 64 -20.28 -5.20 9.41
CA GLN A 64 -20.57 -5.39 10.84
C GLN A 64 -21.23 -4.16 11.47
N ARG A 65 -20.92 -2.95 10.99
CA ARG A 65 -21.45 -1.70 11.54
C ARG A 65 -22.74 -1.24 10.87
N ILE A 66 -22.92 -1.55 9.58
CA ILE A 66 -24.07 -1.15 8.78
C ILE A 66 -24.76 -2.42 8.27
N ILE A 67 -25.77 -2.85 9.04
CA ILE A 67 -26.53 -4.08 8.78
C ILE A 67 -27.50 -3.84 7.62
N GLY A 68 -27.45 -4.72 6.61
CA GLY A 68 -28.38 -4.69 5.49
C GLY A 68 -27.75 -5.19 4.18
N ARG A 69 -28.47 -6.08 3.49
CA ARG A 69 -28.03 -6.69 2.21
C ARG A 69 -28.75 -6.12 0.99
N SER A 70 -29.64 -5.14 1.16
CA SER A 70 -30.38 -4.55 0.04
C SER A 70 -29.42 -3.83 -0.93
N PRO A 71 -29.79 -3.70 -2.21
CA PRO A 71 -28.97 -3.00 -3.20
C PRO A 71 -28.64 -1.55 -2.80
N ALA A 72 -29.55 -0.88 -2.08
CA ALA A 72 -29.31 0.48 -1.58
C ALA A 72 -28.19 0.51 -0.52
N MET A 73 -28.16 -0.47 0.39
CA MET A 73 -27.12 -0.57 1.43
C MET A 73 -25.76 -0.96 0.86
N GLN A 74 -25.72 -1.75 -0.23
CA GLN A 74 -24.48 -2.06 -0.95
C GLN A 74 -23.90 -0.79 -1.58
N ARG A 75 -24.71 0.00 -2.30
CA ARG A 75 -24.31 1.30 -2.87
C ARG A 75 -23.82 2.29 -1.81
N LEU A 76 -24.47 2.32 -0.64
CA LEU A 76 -24.05 3.17 0.47
C LEU A 76 -22.63 2.80 0.96
N ARG A 77 -22.34 1.50 1.11
CA ARG A 77 -21.00 1.03 1.51
C ARG A 77 -19.93 1.37 0.47
N GLU A 78 -20.22 1.19 -0.81
CA GLU A 78 -19.31 1.59 -1.89
C GLU A 78 -19.03 3.10 -1.88
N LEU A 79 -20.06 3.93 -1.64
CA LEU A 79 -19.90 5.37 -1.50
C LEU A 79 -19.01 5.72 -0.30
N MET A 80 -19.21 5.07 0.85
CA MET A 80 -18.39 5.27 2.05
C MET A 80 -16.94 4.84 1.85
N GLU A 81 -16.67 3.73 1.16
CA GLU A 81 -15.30 3.32 0.82
C GLU A 81 -14.62 4.33 -0.11
N ASN A 82 -15.35 4.89 -1.08
CA ASN A 82 -14.79 5.87 -2.02
C ASN A 82 -14.56 7.25 -1.41
N VAL A 83 -15.41 7.68 -0.47
CA VAL A 83 -15.35 9.01 0.13
C VAL A 83 -14.54 9.03 1.43
N GLY A 84 -14.41 7.88 2.12
CA GLY A 84 -13.81 7.79 3.46
C GLY A 84 -12.35 8.25 3.56
N ASP A 85 -11.58 8.12 2.48
CA ASP A 85 -10.18 8.59 2.41
C ASP A 85 -10.05 10.01 1.80
N THR A 86 -11.17 10.69 1.51
CA THR A 86 -11.16 12.02 0.91
C THR A 86 -11.50 13.11 1.94
N ALA A 87 -10.87 14.28 1.82
CA ALA A 87 -11.18 15.46 2.63
C ALA A 87 -12.48 16.18 2.22
N ALA A 88 -13.39 15.49 1.52
CA ALA A 88 -14.63 16.08 1.03
C ALA A 88 -15.65 16.25 2.16
N ASN A 89 -16.39 17.36 2.13
CA ASN A 89 -17.53 17.56 3.02
C ASN A 89 -18.69 16.65 2.59
N VAL A 90 -19.26 15.89 3.52
CA VAL A 90 -20.34 14.93 3.25
C VAL A 90 -21.62 15.37 3.97
N LEU A 91 -22.74 15.40 3.24
CA LEU A 91 -24.08 15.58 3.80
C LEU A 91 -24.80 14.23 3.81
N ILE A 92 -25.33 13.83 4.97
CA ILE A 92 -26.08 12.58 5.13
C ILE A 92 -27.56 12.90 5.36
N GLU A 93 -28.43 12.46 4.44
CA GLU A 93 -29.88 12.67 4.50
C GLU A 93 -30.64 11.34 4.71
N GLY A 94 -31.80 11.42 5.34
CA GLY A 94 -32.66 10.26 5.59
C GLY A 94 -33.75 10.59 6.61
N GLU A 95 -34.72 9.70 6.77
CA GLU A 95 -35.80 9.85 7.75
C GLU A 95 -35.34 9.56 9.20
N THR A 96 -36.14 9.95 10.19
CA THR A 96 -35.82 9.66 11.60
C THR A 96 -35.74 8.16 11.83
N GLY A 97 -34.64 7.67 12.40
CA GLY A 97 -34.41 6.24 12.67
C GLY A 97 -33.65 5.47 11.58
N THR A 98 -33.21 6.12 10.48
CA THR A 98 -32.46 5.44 9.40
C THR A 98 -30.98 5.20 9.67
N GLY A 99 -30.46 5.60 10.84
CA GLY A 99 -29.05 5.45 11.19
C GLY A 99 -28.11 6.41 10.44
N LYS A 100 -28.57 7.65 10.18
CA LYS A 100 -27.67 8.79 9.93
C LYS A 100 -26.75 9.02 11.12
#